data_AF-A0A1X9YS14-F1
#
_entry.id   AF-A0A1X9YS14-F1
#
_cell.length_a   1.000
_cell.length_b   1.000
_cell.length_c   1.000
_cell.angle_alpha   90.00
_cell.angle_beta   90.00
_cell.angle_gamma   90.00
#
_symmetry.space_group_name_H-M   'P 1'
#
loop_
_entity.id
_entity.type
_entity.pdbx_description
1 polymer ?
#
loop_
_entity_poly.entity_id
_entity_poly.type
_entity_poly.pdbx_seq_one_letter_code
_entity_poly.pdbx_strand_id
1 'polypeptide(L)'
;MKFFKSIFRKANNKETKGAFFGSSAYELKNMLCGIGESKINDSTIQITEYPFKPSSAYPEKLITVNLIDAVCLDSYPPFIKKEKEAIFISRVQLPELEDFVGRNQIPIVKPTNSWTWILEPYLDTEYTDDTHRNLIDLLSKKGITEDEVNAIRAEVKEKMFKYNFNTMLWEWGMLDLSSVLAAMRVKYNDEQFRDFYWRAMEIHFRNNKIT
;
A
#
# COMPACT_ATOMS: atom_id res chain seq x y z
N MET A 1 8.16 8.94 -63.02
CA MET A 1 7.64 7.71 -62.39
C MET A 1 8.21 7.59 -60.99
N LYS A 2 7.38 7.13 -60.05
CA LYS A 2 7.62 6.93 -58.60
C LYS A 2 8.96 6.22 -58.36
N PHE A 3 9.71 6.46 -57.28
CA PHE A 3 9.48 5.80 -55.99
C PHE A 3 10.24 6.49 -54.84
N PHE A 4 9.49 7.14 -53.94
CA PHE A 4 9.82 7.21 -52.52
C PHE A 4 9.37 5.90 -51.86
N LYS A 5 10.25 5.20 -51.12
CA LYS A 5 9.89 4.34 -49.97
C LYS A 5 11.07 4.38 -48.99
N SER A 6 11.03 5.30 -48.05
CA SER A 6 10.70 5.01 -46.63
C SER A 6 11.80 4.22 -45.91
N ILE A 7 12.76 4.97 -45.36
CA ILE A 7 13.61 4.51 -44.25
C ILE A 7 12.81 4.79 -42.96
N PHE A 8 11.69 4.09 -42.79
CA PHE A 8 11.06 3.93 -41.48
C PHE A 8 10.98 2.44 -41.23
N ARG A 9 12.12 1.88 -40.80
CA ARG A 9 12.13 0.60 -40.11
C ARG A 9 11.31 0.84 -38.83
N LYS A 10 10.06 0.38 -38.82
CA LYS A 10 9.23 0.32 -37.61
C LYS A 10 10.13 -0.23 -36.50
N ALA A 11 10.42 0.60 -35.50
CA ALA A 11 10.87 0.09 -34.22
C ALA A 11 9.77 -0.88 -33.80
N ASN A 12 10.09 -2.17 -33.77
CA ASN A 12 9.25 -3.13 -33.08
C ASN A 12 9.23 -2.63 -31.65
N ASN A 13 8.12 -1.99 -31.24
CA ASN A 13 7.78 -1.78 -29.84
C ASN A 13 7.66 -3.18 -29.25
N LYS A 14 8.79 -3.77 -28.84
CA LYS A 14 8.80 -4.89 -27.91
C LYS A 14 8.13 -4.33 -26.67
N GLU A 15 6.87 -4.71 -26.45
CA GLU A 15 6.20 -4.48 -25.18
C GLU A 15 7.17 -4.91 -24.09
N THR A 16 7.59 -3.96 -23.25
CA THR A 16 8.37 -4.23 -22.06
C THR A 16 7.50 -5.06 -21.12
N LYS A 17 7.65 -6.38 -21.19
CA LYS A 17 7.03 -7.32 -20.26
C LYS A 17 7.96 -7.52 -19.07
N GLY A 18 7.39 -7.53 -17.87
CA GLY A 18 8.13 -7.81 -16.63
C GLY A 18 8.80 -9.18 -16.70
N ALA A 19 10.02 -9.27 -16.17
CA ALA A 19 10.91 -10.40 -16.39
C ALA A 19 10.46 -11.73 -15.74
N PHE A 20 9.67 -11.68 -14.66
CA PHE A 20 9.34 -12.87 -13.86
C PHE A 20 7.87 -13.28 -13.96
N PHE A 21 6.96 -12.31 -13.84
CA PHE A 21 5.50 -12.57 -13.77
C PHE A 21 4.69 -11.89 -14.88
N GLY A 22 5.34 -11.50 -15.98
CA GLY A 22 4.66 -11.00 -17.17
C GLY A 22 3.87 -9.70 -16.98
N SER A 23 4.34 -8.78 -16.11
CA SER A 23 3.74 -7.45 -15.98
C SER A 23 3.72 -6.74 -17.32
N SER A 24 2.62 -6.13 -17.67
CA SER A 24 2.51 -5.18 -18.79
C SER A 24 3.34 -3.93 -18.53
N ALA A 25 3.64 -3.19 -19.60
CA ALA A 25 4.28 -1.88 -19.50
C ALA A 25 3.48 -0.89 -18.64
N TYR A 26 2.14 -0.99 -18.67
CA TYR A 26 1.26 -0.20 -17.80
C TYR A 26 1.48 -0.55 -16.32
N GLU A 27 1.47 -1.84 -15.97
CA GLU A 27 1.70 -2.28 -14.59
C GLU A 27 3.07 -1.83 -14.07
N LEU A 28 4.14 -2.08 -14.83
CA LEU A 28 5.51 -1.68 -14.45
C LEU A 28 5.63 -0.18 -14.18
N LYS A 29 4.96 0.65 -15.00
CA LYS A 29 4.99 2.11 -14.86
C LYS A 29 4.17 2.61 -13.65
N ASN A 30 3.15 1.87 -13.21
CA ASN A 30 2.13 2.39 -12.29
C ASN A 30 2.07 1.68 -10.92
N MET A 31 2.75 0.55 -10.74
CA MET A 31 2.78 -0.20 -9.48
C MET A 31 3.53 0.56 -8.38
N LEU A 32 4.67 1.17 -8.69
CA LEU A 32 5.40 2.01 -7.73
C LEU A 32 4.86 3.43 -7.77
N CYS A 33 3.76 3.68 -7.06
CA CYS A 33 3.07 4.98 -7.04
C CYS A 33 3.46 5.90 -5.88
N GLY A 34 4.36 5.48 -4.99
CA GLY A 34 4.70 6.23 -3.78
C GLY A 34 3.53 6.37 -2.81
N ILE A 35 3.62 7.36 -1.92
CA ILE A 35 2.58 7.70 -0.92
C ILE A 35 2.30 9.20 -0.88
N GLY A 36 2.68 9.93 -1.94
CA GLY A 36 2.62 11.38 -2.01
C GLY A 36 3.71 12.07 -1.18
N GLU A 37 3.60 13.38 -1.09
CA GLU A 37 4.43 14.26 -0.28
C GLU A 37 3.61 14.81 0.88
N SER A 38 4.29 15.23 1.96
CA SER A 38 3.61 15.98 3.01
C SER A 38 4.44 17.16 3.52
N LYS A 39 3.77 18.14 4.11
CA LYS A 39 4.37 19.25 4.84
C LYS A 39 3.66 19.37 6.17
N ILE A 40 4.42 19.15 7.25
CA ILE A 40 3.92 19.19 8.62
C ILE A 40 4.21 20.58 9.18
N ASN A 41 3.15 21.29 9.58
CA ASN A 41 3.23 22.57 10.28
C ASN A 41 2.76 22.38 11.73
N ASP A 42 2.62 23.46 12.51
CA ASP A 42 2.31 23.37 13.94
C ASP A 42 1.01 22.62 14.27
N SER A 43 -0.06 22.85 13.50
CA SER A 43 -1.41 22.31 13.74
C SER A 43 -2.06 21.68 12.50
N THR A 44 -1.31 21.59 11.39
CA THR A 44 -1.80 21.06 10.12
C THR A 44 -0.77 20.20 9.42
N ILE A 45 -1.25 19.22 8.65
CA ILE A 45 -0.44 18.43 7.73
C ILE A 45 -1.04 18.64 6.33
N GLN A 46 -0.26 19.23 5.44
CA GLN A 46 -0.61 19.32 4.02
C GLN A 46 -0.07 18.08 3.31
N ILE A 47 -0.93 17.39 2.58
CA ILE A 47 -0.60 16.25 1.74
C ILE A 47 -0.79 16.67 0.28
N THR A 48 0.14 16.26 -0.58
CA THR A 48 0.09 16.45 -2.03
C THR A 48 0.49 15.19 -2.76
N GLU A 49 0.07 15.06 -4.02
CA GLU A 49 0.39 13.91 -4.88
C GLU A 49 0.01 12.54 -4.29
N TYR A 50 -0.99 12.50 -3.40
CA TYR A 50 -1.42 11.25 -2.79
C TYR A 50 -2.01 10.32 -3.87
N PRO A 51 -1.56 9.08 -4.03
CA PRO A 51 -1.85 8.30 -5.25
C PRO A 51 -3.17 7.54 -5.21
N PHE A 52 -3.84 7.46 -4.06
CA PHE A 52 -5.00 6.59 -3.86
C PHE A 52 -6.32 7.34 -4.01
N LYS A 53 -6.90 7.33 -5.22
CA LYS A 53 -8.14 8.07 -5.57
C LYS A 53 -9.32 7.95 -4.57
N PRO A 54 -9.59 6.78 -3.96
CA PRO A 54 -10.66 6.66 -2.96
C PRO A 54 -10.39 7.37 -1.63
N SER A 55 -9.12 7.71 -1.34
CA SER A 55 -8.68 8.32 -0.10
C SER A 55 -9.27 9.71 0.10
N SER A 56 -9.54 10.09 1.35
CA SER A 56 -9.89 11.47 1.69
C SER A 56 -8.73 12.46 1.54
N ALA A 57 -7.50 11.95 1.37
CA ALA A 57 -6.29 12.72 1.10
C ALA A 57 -6.03 12.96 -0.41
N TYR A 58 -6.81 12.37 -1.32
CA TYR A 58 -6.53 12.42 -2.75
C TYR A 58 -6.97 13.72 -3.45
N PRO A 59 -6.19 14.22 -4.42
CA PRO A 59 -4.73 14.03 -4.52
C PRO A 59 -4.00 14.95 -3.51
N GLU A 60 -4.71 15.93 -2.98
CA GLU A 60 -4.21 16.94 -2.07
C GLU A 60 -5.21 17.17 -0.94
N LYS A 61 -4.69 17.35 0.27
CA LYS A 61 -5.52 17.61 1.44
C LYS A 61 -4.76 18.37 2.50
N LEU A 62 -5.42 19.36 3.10
CA LEU A 62 -5.00 19.94 4.37
C LEU A 62 -5.73 19.22 5.50
N ILE A 63 -5.00 18.53 6.36
CA ILE A 63 -5.53 17.84 7.54
C ILE A 63 -5.21 18.70 8.75
N THR A 64 -6.26 19.19 9.41
CA THR A 64 -6.13 19.91 10.68
C THR A 64 -6.07 18.91 11.83
N VAL A 65 -5.35 19.25 12.90
CA VAL A 65 -5.09 18.32 14.01
C VAL A 65 -6.36 17.78 14.69
N ASN A 66 -7.44 18.55 14.73
CA ASN A 66 -8.74 18.14 15.28
C ASN A 66 -9.47 17.06 14.45
N LEU A 67 -8.97 16.73 13.26
CA LEU A 67 -9.49 15.64 12.42
C LEU A 67 -8.65 14.36 12.53
N ILE A 68 -7.61 14.35 13.36
CA ILE A 68 -6.72 13.21 13.55
C ILE A 68 -7.15 12.45 14.80
N ASP A 69 -7.54 11.18 14.64
CA ASP A 69 -7.93 10.34 15.77
C ASP A 69 -6.69 9.84 16.53
N ALA A 70 -5.66 9.43 15.78
CA ALA A 70 -4.42 8.88 16.31
C ALA A 70 -3.32 8.87 15.24
N VAL A 71 -2.09 8.57 15.63
CA VAL A 71 -0.95 8.37 14.73
C VAL A 71 -0.24 7.06 15.05
N CYS A 72 0.15 6.31 14.03
CA CYS A 72 1.06 5.17 14.16
C CYS A 72 2.44 5.58 13.65
N LEU A 73 3.39 5.75 14.57
CA LEU A 73 4.77 6.13 14.27
C LEU A 73 5.63 4.93 13.86
N ASP A 74 5.31 3.75 14.40
CA ASP A 74 6.12 2.53 14.25
C ASP A 74 5.80 1.74 12.98
N SER A 75 4.75 2.08 12.23
CA SER A 75 4.45 1.43 10.96
C SER A 75 5.40 1.90 9.86
N TYR A 76 5.50 1.12 8.78
CA TYR A 76 6.27 1.50 7.60
C TYR A 76 5.39 1.40 6.36
N PRO A 77 4.93 2.54 5.79
CA PRO A 77 5.16 3.91 6.27
C PRO A 77 4.38 4.24 7.57
N PRO A 78 4.79 5.27 8.34
CA PRO A 78 3.95 5.86 9.38
C PRO A 78 2.60 6.30 8.81
N PHE A 79 1.55 6.34 9.64
CA PHE A 79 0.25 6.81 9.18
C PHE A 79 -0.50 7.60 10.24
N ILE A 80 -1.33 8.52 9.75
CA ILE A 80 -2.38 9.20 10.50
C ILE A 80 -3.64 8.34 10.40
N LYS A 81 -4.26 8.04 11.54
CA LYS A 81 -5.61 7.47 11.57
C LYS A 81 -6.63 8.62 11.57
N LYS A 82 -7.49 8.63 10.55
CA LYS A 82 -8.66 9.50 10.47
C LYS A 82 -9.89 8.65 10.22
N GLU A 83 -10.80 8.60 11.19
CA GLU A 83 -11.98 7.73 11.16
C GLU A 83 -11.61 6.26 10.90
N LYS A 84 -11.92 5.76 9.70
CA LYS A 84 -11.66 4.39 9.24
C LYS A 84 -10.49 4.31 8.25
N GLU A 85 -9.70 5.36 8.13
CA GLU A 85 -8.68 5.50 7.09
C GLU A 85 -7.28 5.66 7.70
N ALA A 86 -6.31 4.95 7.12
CA ALA A 86 -4.88 5.17 7.34
C ALA A 86 -4.36 6.08 6.21
N ILE A 87 -3.91 7.28 6.56
CA ILE A 87 -3.28 8.23 5.63
C ILE A 87 -1.78 8.20 5.88
N PHE A 88 -1.05 7.61 4.95
CA PHE A 88 0.41 7.45 5.04
C PHE A 88 1.17 8.77 5.02
N ILE A 89 2.24 8.83 5.82
CA ILE A 89 3.23 9.90 5.87
C ILE A 89 4.59 9.29 5.57
N SER A 90 5.42 9.99 4.80
CA SER A 90 6.76 9.51 4.47
C SER A 90 7.60 9.31 5.73
N ARG A 91 8.31 8.18 5.78
CA ARG A 91 9.24 7.89 6.88
C ARG A 91 10.36 8.92 7.00
N VAL A 92 10.69 9.62 5.91
CA VAL A 92 11.63 10.75 5.91
C VAL A 92 11.18 11.86 6.86
N GLN A 93 9.88 11.99 7.08
CA GLN A 93 9.26 13.02 7.92
C GLN A 93 8.92 12.52 9.33
N LEU A 94 9.46 11.36 9.73
CA LEU A 94 9.19 10.81 11.06
C LEU A 94 9.56 11.80 12.18
N PRO A 95 10.73 12.49 12.18
CA PRO A 95 11.05 13.45 13.22
C PRO A 95 10.02 14.59 13.34
N GLU A 96 9.60 15.17 12.22
CA GLU A 96 8.59 16.22 12.20
C GLU A 96 7.21 15.71 12.64
N LEU A 97 6.88 14.45 12.31
CA LEU A 97 5.65 13.81 12.74
C LEU A 97 5.64 13.53 14.25
N GLU A 98 6.77 13.09 14.82
CA GLU A 98 6.94 12.89 16.26
C GLU A 98 6.76 14.21 17.04
N ASP A 99 7.40 15.28 16.58
CA ASP A 99 7.25 16.63 17.15
C ASP A 99 5.82 17.13 17.07
N PHE A 100 5.15 16.91 15.93
CA PHE A 100 3.75 17.29 15.72
C PHE A 100 2.80 16.54 16.66
N VAL A 101 3.00 15.23 16.82
CA VAL A 101 2.22 14.39 17.73
C VAL A 101 2.41 14.84 19.17
N GLY A 102 3.65 15.05 19.61
CA GLY A 102 3.98 15.50 20.97
C GLY A 102 3.39 16.88 21.28
N ARG A 103 3.56 17.84 20.38
CA ARG A 103 3.04 19.22 20.53
C ARG A 103 1.53 19.26 20.69
N ASN A 104 0.82 18.47 19.89
CA ASN A 104 -0.64 18.49 19.84
C ASN A 104 -1.31 17.41 20.70
N GLN A 105 -0.51 16.63 21.45
CA GLN A 105 -1.00 15.55 22.33
C GLN A 105 -1.87 14.53 21.60
N ILE A 106 -1.50 14.19 20.36
CA ILE A 106 -2.25 13.24 19.54
C ILE A 106 -2.04 11.82 20.08
N PRO A 107 -3.09 10.99 20.21
CA PRO A 107 -2.94 9.60 20.63
C PRO A 107 -2.02 8.81 19.69
N ILE A 108 -1.12 8.00 20.25
CA ILE A 108 -0.28 7.08 19.50
C ILE A 108 -0.89 5.68 19.53
N VAL A 109 -0.94 5.02 18.38
CA VAL A 109 -1.40 3.63 18.26
C VAL A 109 -0.31 2.72 17.74
N LYS A 110 -0.40 1.43 18.09
CA LYS A 110 0.53 0.40 17.61
C LYS A 110 0.22 -0.05 16.17
N PRO A 111 1.22 -0.56 15.44
CA PRO A 111 1.00 -1.17 14.14
C PRO A 111 0.01 -2.33 14.20
N THR A 112 -0.81 -2.46 13.16
CA THR A 112 -1.86 -3.49 13.11
C THR A 112 -1.38 -4.82 12.53
N ASN A 113 -0.31 -4.82 11.74
CA ASN A 113 0.35 -5.97 11.11
C ASN A 113 -0.55 -6.92 10.29
N SER A 114 -1.83 -6.59 10.09
CA SER A 114 -2.79 -7.52 9.48
C SER A 114 -2.43 -7.79 8.02
N TRP A 115 -2.11 -6.73 7.27
CA TRP A 115 -1.62 -6.86 5.91
C TRP A 115 -0.23 -7.49 5.84
N THR A 116 0.66 -7.20 6.77
CA THR A 116 1.97 -7.86 6.85
C THR A 116 1.83 -9.38 6.92
N TRP A 117 1.02 -9.88 7.83
CA TRP A 117 0.81 -11.32 7.98
C TRP A 117 0.06 -11.96 6.81
N ILE A 118 -0.89 -11.24 6.20
CA ILE A 118 -1.60 -11.72 5.01
C ILE A 118 -0.63 -11.86 3.82
N LEU A 119 0.29 -10.90 3.66
CA LEU A 119 1.16 -10.79 2.48
C LEU A 119 2.48 -11.55 2.60
N GLU A 120 2.78 -12.14 3.76
CA GLU A 120 4.00 -12.93 4.00
C GLU A 120 4.37 -13.90 2.85
N PRO A 121 3.44 -14.68 2.25
CA PRO A 121 3.79 -15.62 1.18
C PRO A 121 4.32 -15.00 -0.11
N TYR A 122 4.32 -13.66 -0.23
CA TYR A 122 4.76 -12.93 -1.42
C TYR A 122 6.11 -12.22 -1.25
N LEU A 123 6.71 -12.33 -0.06
CA LEU A 123 8.09 -11.92 0.18
C LEU A 123 9.07 -12.83 -0.57
N ASP A 124 10.29 -12.33 -0.78
CA ASP A 124 11.40 -13.13 -1.30
C ASP A 124 12.07 -13.92 -0.15
N THR A 125 11.25 -14.67 0.58
CA THR A 125 11.65 -15.51 1.73
C THR A 125 10.87 -16.82 1.73
N GLU A 126 11.39 -17.81 2.47
CA GLU A 126 10.72 -19.10 2.59
C GLU A 126 9.43 -18.98 3.43
N TYR A 127 8.32 -19.43 2.86
CA TYR A 127 7.04 -19.52 3.55
C TYR A 127 6.73 -20.98 3.92
N THR A 128 6.87 -21.32 5.20
CA THR A 128 6.70 -22.67 5.72
C THR A 128 5.31 -22.90 6.31
N ASP A 129 4.93 -24.17 6.51
CA ASP A 129 3.69 -24.55 7.20
C ASP A 129 3.65 -24.04 8.65
N ASP A 130 4.81 -23.95 9.32
CA ASP A 130 4.92 -23.38 10.67
C ASP A 130 4.63 -21.88 10.67
N THR A 131 5.24 -21.14 9.73
CA THR A 131 4.93 -19.73 9.52
C THR A 131 3.44 -19.54 9.22
N HIS A 132 2.88 -20.39 8.35
CA HIS A 132 1.46 -20.36 8.03
C HIS A 132 0.58 -20.50 9.28
N ARG A 133 0.77 -21.57 10.08
CA ARG A 133 -0.02 -21.80 11.29
C ARG A 133 0.07 -20.65 12.29
N ASN A 134 1.28 -20.13 12.51
CA ASN A 134 1.49 -19.01 13.43
C ASN A 134 0.76 -17.74 12.98
N LEU A 135 0.83 -17.41 11.69
CA LEU A 135 0.16 -16.21 11.16
C LEU A 135 -1.36 -16.35 11.14
N ILE A 136 -1.89 -17.54 10.84
CA ILE A 136 -3.34 -17.81 10.94
C ILE A 136 -3.83 -17.65 12.38
N ASP A 137 -3.11 -18.13 13.38
CA ASP A 137 -3.47 -17.91 14.79
C ASP A 137 -3.52 -16.41 15.14
N LEU A 138 -2.50 -15.63 14.72
CA LEU A 138 -2.45 -14.19 14.94
C LEU A 138 -3.58 -13.43 14.24
N LEU A 139 -3.91 -13.80 13.00
CA LEU A 139 -5.01 -13.21 12.21
C LEU A 139 -6.38 -13.61 12.79
N SER A 140 -6.54 -14.83 13.29
CA SER A 140 -7.76 -15.30 13.93
C SER A 140 -8.10 -14.50 15.20
N LYS A 141 -7.08 -14.11 15.97
CA LYS A 141 -7.21 -13.22 17.14
C LYS A 141 -7.71 -11.81 16.78
N LYS A 142 -7.57 -11.41 15.50
CA LYS A 142 -8.14 -10.19 14.93
C LYS A 142 -9.48 -10.43 14.23
N GLY A 143 -10.04 -11.63 14.30
CA GLY A 143 -11.29 -11.98 13.63
C GLY A 143 -11.18 -12.08 12.11
N ILE A 144 -10.00 -12.42 11.60
CA ILE A 144 -9.78 -12.74 10.18
C ILE A 144 -9.58 -14.25 10.10
N THR A 145 -10.56 -14.94 9.53
CA THR A 145 -10.58 -16.41 9.48
C THR A 145 -9.59 -16.94 8.44
N GLU A 146 -9.17 -18.21 8.55
CA GLU A 146 -8.29 -18.82 7.57
C GLU A 146 -8.91 -18.83 6.16
N ASP A 147 -10.20 -19.13 6.03
CA ASP A 147 -10.93 -19.06 4.76
C ASP A 147 -10.88 -17.66 4.14
N GLU A 148 -11.06 -16.62 4.96
CA GLU A 148 -10.94 -15.24 4.51
C GLU A 148 -9.51 -14.89 4.10
N VAL A 149 -8.49 -15.31 4.88
CA VAL A 149 -7.07 -15.13 4.51
C VAL A 149 -6.77 -15.79 3.18
N ASN A 150 -7.26 -17.02 2.97
CA ASN A 150 -7.07 -17.75 1.73
C ASN A 150 -7.77 -17.08 0.54
N ALA A 151 -8.98 -16.55 0.75
CA ALA A 151 -9.70 -15.79 -0.27
C ALA A 151 -8.97 -14.48 -0.64
N ILE A 152 -8.50 -13.71 0.36
CA ILE A 152 -7.72 -12.48 0.14
C ILE A 152 -6.43 -12.80 -0.60
N ARG A 153 -5.70 -13.83 -0.15
CA ARG A 153 -4.46 -14.27 -0.81
C ARG A 153 -4.72 -14.68 -2.26
N ALA A 154 -5.79 -15.41 -2.53
CA ALA A 154 -6.16 -15.74 -3.91
C ALA A 154 -6.44 -14.47 -4.75
N GLU A 155 -7.12 -13.47 -4.19
CA GLU A 155 -7.45 -12.21 -4.87
C GLU A 155 -6.20 -11.39 -5.25
N VAL A 156 -5.21 -11.31 -4.35
CA VAL A 156 -4.04 -10.42 -4.48
C VAL A 156 -2.81 -11.09 -5.07
N LYS A 157 -2.74 -12.43 -5.07
CA LYS A 157 -1.55 -13.24 -5.43
C LYS A 157 -0.80 -12.74 -6.66
N GLU A 158 -1.47 -12.65 -7.80
CA GLU A 158 -0.82 -12.29 -9.06
C GLU A 158 -0.19 -10.88 -8.98
N LYS A 159 -0.89 -9.93 -8.38
CA LYS A 159 -0.44 -8.54 -8.31
C LYS A 159 0.66 -8.35 -7.28
N MET A 160 0.62 -9.08 -6.17
CA MET A 160 1.70 -9.02 -5.19
C MET A 160 3.00 -9.62 -5.72
N PHE A 161 2.96 -10.74 -6.44
CA PHE A 161 4.15 -11.27 -7.11
C PHE A 161 4.71 -10.31 -8.16
N LYS A 162 3.83 -9.73 -8.99
CA LYS A 162 4.26 -8.71 -9.96
C LYS A 162 4.83 -7.46 -9.27
N TYR A 163 4.20 -6.98 -8.20
CA TYR A 163 4.67 -5.87 -7.40
C TYR A 163 6.05 -6.17 -6.83
N ASN A 164 6.24 -7.29 -6.15
CA ASN A 164 7.54 -7.55 -5.50
C ASN A 164 8.67 -7.83 -6.52
N PHE A 165 8.42 -8.72 -7.49
CA PHE A 165 9.49 -9.26 -8.33
C PHE A 165 9.65 -8.54 -9.68
N ASN A 166 8.57 -8.09 -10.32
CA ASN A 166 8.69 -7.41 -11.62
C ASN A 166 9.09 -5.94 -11.49
N THR A 167 8.84 -5.30 -10.34
CA THR A 167 9.37 -3.95 -10.08
C THR A 167 10.75 -3.99 -9.41
N MET A 168 11.35 -5.18 -9.25
CA MET A 168 12.66 -5.39 -8.63
C MET A 168 12.76 -4.83 -7.20
N LEU A 169 11.65 -4.79 -6.46
CA LEU A 169 11.72 -4.47 -5.02
C LEU A 169 12.49 -5.55 -4.29
N TRP A 170 12.22 -6.83 -4.62
CA TRP A 170 12.81 -8.00 -3.94
C TRP A 170 12.74 -7.85 -2.43
N GLU A 171 11.57 -7.40 -1.96
CA GLU A 171 11.26 -7.19 -0.57
C GLU A 171 11.26 -8.55 0.14
N TRP A 172 12.06 -8.61 1.20
CA TRP A 172 12.36 -9.81 1.98
C TRP A 172 12.02 -9.62 3.46
N GLY A 173 11.74 -8.39 3.88
CA GLY A 173 11.38 -8.03 5.24
C GLY A 173 9.87 -7.82 5.43
N MET A 174 9.26 -6.92 4.65
CA MET A 174 7.85 -6.57 4.90
C MET A 174 7.11 -6.00 3.68
N LEU A 175 5.94 -6.59 3.39
CA LEU A 175 4.89 -6.00 2.56
C LEU A 175 3.72 -5.61 3.46
N ASP A 176 3.01 -4.53 3.16
CA ASP A 176 2.05 -3.91 4.08
C ASP A 176 0.77 -3.40 3.36
N LEU A 177 -0.03 -2.59 4.07
CA LEU A 177 -1.23 -1.97 3.49
C LEU A 177 -0.87 -1.09 2.28
N SER A 178 0.20 -0.28 2.38
CA SER A 178 0.59 0.60 1.27
C SER A 178 0.98 -0.22 0.03
N SER A 179 1.69 -1.33 0.23
CA SER A 179 2.11 -2.28 -0.80
C SER A 179 0.93 -2.90 -1.54
N VAL A 180 -0.07 -3.42 -0.82
CA VAL A 180 -1.23 -4.05 -1.47
C VAL A 180 -2.12 -3.04 -2.18
N LEU A 181 -2.27 -1.83 -1.64
CA LEU A 181 -3.03 -0.76 -2.31
C LEU A 181 -2.35 -0.36 -3.62
N ALA A 182 -1.03 -0.20 -3.61
CA ALA A 182 -0.24 0.11 -4.81
C ALA A 182 -0.35 -0.99 -5.87
N ALA A 183 -0.19 -2.26 -5.46
CA ALA A 183 -0.28 -3.42 -6.35
C ALA A 183 -1.68 -3.60 -6.97
N MET A 184 -2.74 -3.40 -6.18
CA MET A 184 -4.11 -3.67 -6.62
C MET A 184 -4.74 -2.52 -7.40
N ARG A 185 -4.25 -1.28 -7.24
CA ARG A 185 -4.69 -0.11 -8.01
C ARG A 185 -4.55 -0.31 -9.52
N VAL A 186 -3.53 -1.04 -9.97
CA VAL A 186 -3.30 -1.30 -11.41
C VAL A 186 -4.10 -2.49 -11.95
N LYS A 187 -4.79 -3.24 -11.08
CA LYS A 187 -5.69 -4.35 -11.45
C LYS A 187 -7.10 -3.85 -11.73
N TYR A 188 -7.58 -2.96 -10.87
CA TYR A 188 -8.99 -2.59 -10.80
C TYR A 188 -9.32 -1.30 -11.54
N ASN A 189 -10.56 -1.19 -12.01
CA ASN A 189 -11.11 0.10 -12.41
C ASN A 189 -11.42 0.96 -11.17
N ASP A 190 -11.85 2.21 -11.35
CA ASP A 190 -12.09 3.16 -10.25
C ASP A 190 -13.10 2.66 -9.20
N GLU A 191 -14.18 1.98 -9.61
CA GLU A 191 -15.22 1.48 -8.70
C GLU A 191 -14.71 0.28 -7.91
N GLN A 192 -14.11 -0.69 -8.61
CA GLN A 192 -13.51 -1.87 -8.01
C GLN A 192 -12.36 -1.52 -7.06
N PHE A 193 -11.55 -0.51 -7.41
CA PHE A 193 -10.47 -0.07 -6.54
C PHE A 193 -10.99 0.66 -5.31
N ARG A 194 -12.09 1.43 -5.44
CA ARG A 194 -12.75 2.05 -4.29
C ARG A 194 -13.28 1.00 -3.32
N ASP A 195 -13.94 -0.04 -3.81
CA ASP A 195 -14.37 -1.17 -2.99
C ASP A 195 -13.17 -1.83 -2.28
N PHE A 196 -12.13 -2.20 -3.05
CA PHE A 196 -10.92 -2.82 -2.49
C PHE A 196 -10.24 -1.94 -1.45
N TYR A 197 -10.12 -0.63 -1.71
CA TYR A 197 -9.49 0.33 -0.80
C TYR A 197 -10.15 0.33 0.58
N TRP A 198 -11.48 0.42 0.62
CA TRP A 198 -12.20 0.46 1.90
C TRP A 198 -12.26 -0.90 2.59
N ARG A 199 -12.32 -2.02 1.84
CA ARG A 199 -12.12 -3.35 2.41
C ARG A 199 -10.73 -3.50 3.02
N ALA A 200 -9.70 -2.97 2.36
CA ALA A 200 -8.34 -3.04 2.87
C ALA A 200 -8.12 -2.22 4.14
N MET A 201 -8.76 -1.05 4.23
CA MET A 201 -8.79 -0.26 5.46
C MET A 201 -9.53 -0.97 6.59
N GLU A 202 -10.67 -1.60 6.29
CA GLU A 202 -11.43 -2.36 7.28
C GLU A 202 -10.58 -3.52 7.83
N ILE A 203 -9.96 -4.33 6.96
CA ILE A 203 -9.03 -5.40 7.36
C ILE A 203 -7.87 -4.83 8.18
N HIS A 204 -7.31 -3.70 7.76
CA HIS A 204 -6.20 -3.06 8.46
C HIS A 204 -6.57 -2.69 9.90
N PHE A 205 -7.78 -2.19 10.14
CA PHE A 205 -8.23 -1.75 11.46
C PHE A 205 -9.01 -2.80 12.27
N ARG A 206 -9.38 -3.94 11.68
CA ARG A 206 -10.26 -4.94 12.30
C ARG A 206 -9.74 -5.43 13.65
N ASN A 207 -10.60 -5.32 14.67
CA ASN A 207 -10.35 -5.74 16.05
C ASN A 207 -8.99 -5.30 16.62
N ASN A 208 -8.44 -4.19 16.12
CA ASN A 208 -7.28 -3.57 16.76
C ASN A 208 -7.75 -2.85 18.01
N LYS A 209 -7.35 -3.40 19.16
CA LYS A 209 -7.49 -2.69 20.42
C LYS A 209 -6.58 -1.46 20.34
N ILE A 210 -7.18 -0.28 20.42
CA ILE A 210 -6.48 0.95 20.76
C ILE A 210 -6.04 0.73 22.21
N THR A 211 -4.78 0.33 22.42
CA THR A 211 -4.16 0.29 23.75
C THR A 211 -3.82 1.69 24.20
#